data_AF-A0A246PKW1-F1
#
_entry.id   AF-A0A246PKW1-F1
#
_cell.length_a   1.000
_cell.length_b   1.000
_cell.length_c   1.000
_cell.angle_alpha   90.00
_cell.angle_beta   90.00
_cell.angle_gamma   90.00
#
_symmetry.space_group_name_H-M   'P 1'
#
loop_
_entity.id
_entity.type
_entity.pdbx_description
1 polymer ?
#
loop_
_entity_poly.entity_id
_entity_poly.type
_entity_poly.pdbx_seq_one_letter_code
_entity_poly.pdbx_strand_id
1 'polypeptide(L)' 'MDVEKELKEILYCKELMRDMFSLSIEGIKYIGKEKVYMYLAVISEHEPNIFYRIDKDLDTFRFEKGSWVYAITL' A
#
# COMPACT_ATOMS: atom_id res chain seq x y z
N MET A 1 -14.35 -12.50 11.35
CA MET A 1 -13.33 -11.90 10.48
C MET A 1 -12.58 -13.05 9.85
N ASP A 2 -12.59 -13.14 8.52
CA ASP A 2 -11.93 -14.21 7.79
C ASP A 2 -10.47 -13.81 7.55
N VAL A 3 -9.58 -14.32 8.40
CA VAL A 3 -8.15 -14.00 8.40
C VAL A 3 -7.48 -14.45 7.09
N GLU A 4 -7.93 -15.55 6.49
CA GLU A 4 -7.37 -16.05 5.24
C GLU A 4 -7.70 -15.11 4.08
N LYS A 5 -8.96 -14.66 4.02
CA LYS A 5 -9.38 -13.67 3.02
C LYS A 5 -8.60 -12.36 3.15
N GLU A 6 -8.43 -11.86 4.36
CA GLU A 6 -7.70 -10.61 4.61
C GLU A 6 -6.22 -10.73 4.23
N LEU A 7 -5.58 -11.87 4.54
CA LEU A 7 -4.21 -12.13 4.12
C LEU A 7 -4.07 -12.17 2.60
N LYS A 8 -5.01 -12.79 1.89
CA LYS A 8 -5.03 -12.81 0.41
C LYS A 8 -5.16 -11.41 -0.18
N GLU A 9 -6.04 -10.57 0.37
CA GLU A 9 -6.19 -9.17 -0.06
C GLU A 9 -4.88 -8.39 0.13
N ILE A 10 -4.23 -8.54 1.29
CA ILE A 10 -2.96 -7.86 1.57
C ILE A 10 -1.86 -8.30 0.60
N LEU A 11 -1.72 -9.61 0.38
CA LEU A 11 -0.71 -10.14 -0.55
C LEU A 11 -0.95 -9.66 -1.98
N TYR A 12 -2.20 -9.66 -2.42
CA TYR A 12 -2.58 -9.18 -3.75
C TYR A 12 -2.23 -7.70 -3.95
N CYS A 13 -2.55 -6.83 -2.98
CA CYS A 13 -2.20 -5.41 -3.06
C CYS A 13 -0.68 -5.18 -3.10
N LYS A 14 0.09 -5.97 -2.34
CA LYS A 14 1.56 -5.89 -2.36
C LYS A 14 2.14 -6.25 -3.72
N GLU A 15 1.61 -7.29 -4.36
CA GLU A 15 2.04 -7.70 -5.71
C GLU A 15 1.74 -6.61 -6.74
N LEU A 16 0.50 -6.10 -6.76
CA LEU A 16 0.11 -5.01 -7.67
C LEU A 16 0.99 -3.77 -7.49
N MET A 17 1.26 -3.36 -6.25
CA MET A 17 2.13 -2.21 -5.99
C MET A 17 3.55 -2.45 -6.48
N ARG A 18 4.13 -3.63 -6.24
CA ARG A 18 5.49 -3.93 -6.70
C ARG A 18 5.59 -3.84 -8.22
N ASP A 19 4.60 -4.38 -8.92
CA ASP A 19 4.57 -4.43 -10.37
C ASP A 19 4.33 -3.03 -10.97
N MET A 20 3.37 -2.26 -10.43
CA MET A 20 3.05 -0.89 -10.86
C MET A 20 4.19 0.10 -10.65
N PHE A 21 4.77 0.10 -9.44
CA PHE A 21 5.82 1.06 -9.08
C PHE A 21 7.23 0.59 -9.48
N SER A 22 7.35 -0.59 -10.11
CA SER A 22 8.63 -1.18 -10.53
C SER A 22 9.67 -1.20 -9.38
N LEU A 23 9.21 -1.53 -8.17
CA LEU A 23 10.03 -1.48 -6.96
C LEU A 23 11.00 -2.67 -6.96
N SER A 24 12.26 -2.39 -7.29
CA SER A 24 13.27 -3.44 -7.50
C SER A 24 13.86 -4.00 -6.20
N ILE A 25 13.78 -3.28 -5.08
CA ILE A 25 14.44 -3.66 -3.80
C ILE A 25 13.66 -3.19 -2.55
N GLU A 26 12.60 -2.38 -2.73
CA GLU A 26 11.91 -1.76 -1.59
C GLU A 26 10.92 -2.72 -0.93
N GLY A 27 10.98 -2.81 0.41
CA GLY A 27 10.14 -3.72 1.17
C GLY A 27 8.74 -3.16 1.40
N ILE A 28 7.70 -3.82 0.88
CA ILE A 28 6.31 -3.42 1.13
C ILE A 28 5.78 -4.06 2.42
N LYS A 29 5.58 -3.22 3.45
CA LYS A 29 5.04 -3.63 4.76
C LYS A 29 3.58 -3.27 4.90
N TYR A 30 2.79 -4.21 5.40
CA TYR A 30 1.42 -3.96 5.84
C TYR A 30 1.47 -3.27 7.20
N ILE A 31 0.77 -2.14 7.32
CA ILE A 31 0.74 -1.34 8.54
C ILE A 31 -0.54 -1.61 9.32
N GLY A 32 -1.66 -1.79 8.61
CA GLY A 32 -2.96 -1.98 9.22
C GLY A 32 -4.09 -1.71 8.23
N LYS A 33 -5.31 -1.85 8.72
CA LYS A 33 -6.54 -1.63 7.96
C LYS A 33 -7.55 -0.90 8.84
N GLU A 34 -8.22 0.08 8.27
CA GLU A 34 -9.39 0.74 8.83
C GLU A 34 -10.65 0.27 8.07
N LYS A 35 -11.83 0.83 8.41
CA LYS A 35 -13.10 0.46 7.75
C LYS A 35 -13.07 0.53 6.22
N VAL A 36 -12.33 1.49 5.67
CA VAL A 36 -12.34 1.81 4.23
C VAL A 36 -10.98 1.61 3.59
N TYR A 37 -9.89 1.72 4.36
CA TYR A 37 -8.54 1.79 3.81
C TYR A 37 -7.63 0.69 4.36
N MET A 38 -6.82 0.12 3.48
CA MET A 38 -5.63 -0.66 3.80
C MET A 38 -4.40 0.23 3.75
N TYR A 39 -3.50 0.12 4.72
CA TYR A 39 -2.28 0.94 4.79
C TYR A 39 -1.03 0.09 4.54
N LEU A 40 -0.19 0.56 3.62
CA LEU A 40 1.07 -0.06 3.23
C LEU A 40 2.20 0.96 3.31
N ALA A 41 3.39 0.52 3.71
CA ALA A 41 4.62 1.32 3.63
C ALA A 41 5.58 0.66 2.65
N VAL A 42 6.11 1.45 1.74
CA VAL A 42 7.29 1.09 0.97
C VAL A 42 8.51 1.56 1.76
N ILE A 43 9.31 0.60 2.21
CA ILE A 43 10.49 0.82 3.05
C ILE A 43 11.73 0.73 2.19
N SER A 44 12.57 1.76 2.29
CA SER A 44 13.85 1.86 1.58
C SER A 44 14.96 2.16 2.57
N GLU A 45 16.14 1.57 2.35
CA GLU A 45 17.34 1.88 3.15
C GLU A 45 18.05 3.15 2.65
N HIS A 46 17.72 3.61 1.44
CA HIS A 46 18.39 4.71 0.77
C HIS A 46 17.48 5.94 0.59
N GLU A 47 16.17 5.72 0.51
CA GLU A 47 15.18 6.76 0.32
C GLU A 47 14.23 6.88 1.53
N PRO A 48 13.56 8.03 1.73
CA PRO A 48 12.53 8.15 2.74
C PRO A 48 11.41 7.14 2.52
N ASN A 49 10.94 6.51 3.61
CA ASN A 49 9.80 5.61 3.56
C ASN A 49 8.57 6.32 2.99
N ILE A 50 7.86 5.63 2.11
CA ILE A 50 6.65 6.15 1.46
C ILE A 50 5.45 5.39 1.99
N PHE A 51 4.43 6.13 2.40
CA PHE A 51 3.20 5.57 2.96
C PHE A 51 2.08 5.66 1.94
N TYR A 52 1.33 4.57 1.82
CA TYR A 52 0.18 4.43 0.95
C TYR A 52 -1.05 4.00 1.74
N ARG A 53 -2.21 4.45 1.29
CA ARG A 53 -3.49 3.86 1.65
C ARG A 53 -4.23 3.46 0.38
N ILE A 54 -4.92 2.33 0.43
CA ILE A 54 -5.67 1.76 -0.69
C ILE A 54 -7.09 1.55 -0.24
N ASP A 55 -8.08 2.01 -1.00
CA ASP A 55 -9.48 1.73 -0.70
C ASP A 55 -9.97 0.42 -1.34
N LYS A 56 -11.27 0.15 -1.17
CA LYS A 56 -11.93 -1.05 -1.69
C LYS A 56 -11.97 -1.12 -3.22
N ASP A 57 -11.86 0.03 -3.90
CA ASP A 57 -11.92 0.17 -5.35
C ASP A 57 -10.49 0.21 -5.95
N LEU A 58 -9.48 -0.09 -5.11
CA LEU A 58 -8.05 -0.08 -5.41
C LEU A 58 -7.47 1.31 -5.71
N ASP A 59 -8.22 2.37 -5.40
CA ASP A 59 -7.68 3.73 -5.46
C ASP A 59 -6.63 3.90 -4.37
N THR A 60 -5.43 4.22 -4.82
CA THR A 60 -4.22 4.30 -4.02
C THR A 60 -3.82 5.75 -3.84
N PHE A 61 -3.61 6.13 -2.59
CA PHE A 61 -3.21 7.48 -2.20
C PHE A 61 -1.86 7.43 -1.50
N ARG A 62 -0.98 8.36 -1.83
CA ARG A 62 0.33 8.54 -1.20
C ARG A 62 0.24 9.61 -0.11
N PHE A 63 0.94 9.41 1.00
CA PHE A 63 1.05 10.42 2.03
C PHE A 63 2.14 11.45 1.67
N GLU A 64 1.73 12.69 1.45
CA GLU A 64 2.62 13.80 1.10
C GLU A 64 2.26 15.06 1.91
N LYS A 65 3.28 15.68 2.52
CA LYS A 65 3.17 16.98 3.23
C LYS A 65 2.00 17.06 4.23
N GLY A 66 1.71 15.98 4.95
CA GLY A 66 0.64 15.93 5.95
C GLY A 66 -0.75 15.60 5.40
N SER A 67 -0.86 15.21 4.13
CA SER A 67 -2.13 14.91 3.46
C SER A 67 -2.03 13.66 2.57
N TRP A 68 -3.18 13.05 2.27
CA TRP A 68 -3.27 11.92 1.35
C TRP A 68 -3.61 12.44 -0.04
N VAL A 69 -2.71 12.22 -1.00
CA VAL A 69 -2.85 12.65 -2.39
C VAL A 69 -3.09 11.43 -3.26
N TYR A 70 -4.06 11.51 -4.17
CA TYR A 70 -4.31 10.42 -5.12
C TYR A 70 -3.04 10.13 -5.93
N ALA A 71 -2.67 8.86 -6.03
CA ALA A 71 -1.51 8.40 -6.79
C ALA A 71 -1.95 7.66 -8.06
N ILE A 72 -2.72 6.58 -7.90
CA ILE A 72 -3.11 5.68 -8.99
C ILE A 72 -4.22 4.72 -8.56
N THR A 73 -4.93 4.10 -9.49
CA THR A 73 -5.76 2.91 -9.25
C THR A 73 -4.95 1.66 -9.62
N LEU A 74 -4.78 0.71 -8.69
CA LEU A 74 -3.97 -0.51 -8.86
C LEU A 74 -4.60 -1.57 -9.78
#